data_AF-A0A433JIG4-F1
#
_entry.id   AF-A0A433JIG4-F1
#
_cell.length_a   1.000
_cell.length_b   1.000
_cell.length_c   1.000
_cell.angle_alpha   90.00
_cell.angle_beta   90.00
_cell.angle_gamma   90.00
#
_symmetry.space_group_name_H-M   'P 1'
#
loop_
_entity.id
_entity.type
_entity.pdbx_description
1 polymer ?
#
loop_
_entity_poly.entity_id
_entity_poly.type
_entity_poly.pdbx_seq_one_letter_code
_entity_poly.pdbx_strand_id
1 'polypeptide(L)'
;MLFSQLPTEIIQLFMQYTCIRDEKRSSGISSFFLSTHRENSTERLSRIKSNELNFNLLLSHIIANEKDGFAILHDKECMNSLIEQTPKNLPHWILGLAECQPNLVYFLLWVPAYKNLLTLEEFRHLQSYESFGKFIISNGILPPESELTDRCKMDIEDDFLFSNKV
;
A
#
# COMPACT_ATOMS: atom_id res chain seq x y z
N MET A 1 -8.52 4.42 -18.12
CA MET A 1 -8.34 3.10 -17.49
C MET A 1 -6.84 2.91 -17.25
N LEU A 2 -6.41 2.74 -16.00
CA LEU A 2 -5.00 2.60 -15.61
C LEU A 2 -4.51 1.15 -15.52
N PHE A 3 -5.44 0.20 -15.43
CA PHE A 3 -5.07 -1.21 -15.27
C PHE A 3 -4.45 -1.82 -16.52
N SER A 4 -4.64 -1.24 -17.72
CA SER A 4 -4.11 -1.80 -18.97
C SER A 4 -2.59 -1.75 -19.11
N GLN A 5 -1.89 -1.03 -18.23
CA GLN A 5 -0.43 -0.94 -18.21
C GLN A 5 0.20 -1.82 -17.12
N LEU A 6 -0.61 -2.42 -16.24
CA LEU A 6 -0.12 -3.32 -15.21
C LEU A 6 0.05 -4.73 -15.80
N PRO A 7 1.07 -5.50 -15.38
CA PRO A 7 1.15 -6.91 -15.74
C PRO A 7 -0.14 -7.63 -15.33
N THR A 8 -0.57 -8.60 -16.14
CA THR A 8 -1.88 -9.25 -15.98
C THR A 8 -2.03 -9.91 -14.60
N GLU A 9 -0.93 -10.42 -14.08
CA GLU A 9 -0.79 -11.00 -12.76
C GLU A 9 -1.08 -9.97 -11.65
N ILE A 10 -0.67 -8.72 -11.85
CA ILE A 10 -0.86 -7.62 -10.89
C ILE A 10 -2.33 -7.20 -10.88
N ILE A 11 -2.93 -7.07 -12.07
CA ILE A 11 -4.37 -6.79 -12.20
C ILE A 11 -5.18 -7.89 -11.50
N GLN A 12 -4.83 -9.16 -11.72
CA GLN A 12 -5.51 -10.29 -11.09
C GLN A 12 -5.37 -10.28 -9.57
N LEU A 13 -4.23 -9.85 -9.01
CA LEU A 13 -4.01 -9.72 -7.58
C LEU A 13 -4.78 -8.55 -6.95
N PHE A 14 -4.80 -7.39 -7.61
CA PHE A 14 -5.67 -6.28 -7.22
C PHE A 14 -7.13 -6.71 -7.18
N MET A 15 -7.56 -7.41 -8.24
CA MET A 15 -8.92 -7.93 -8.35
C MET A 15 -9.23 -8.96 -7.26
N GLN A 16 -8.28 -9.79 -6.82
CA GLN A 16 -8.48 -10.69 -5.69
C GLN A 16 -8.67 -9.93 -4.38
N TYR A 17 -7.84 -8.92 -4.08
CA TYR A 17 -7.95 -8.17 -2.83
C TYR A 17 -9.23 -7.31 -2.75
N THR A 18 -9.68 -6.77 -3.89
CA THR A 18 -10.96 -6.07 -3.99
C THR A 18 -12.15 -7.04 -3.97
N CYS A 19 -12.06 -8.20 -4.64
CA CYS A 19 -13.12 -9.20 -4.65
C CYS A 19 -13.27 -9.97 -3.34
N ILE A 20 -12.21 -10.12 -2.53
CA ILE A 20 -12.32 -10.73 -1.19
C ILE A 20 -13.10 -9.80 -0.24
N ARG A 21 -13.17 -8.48 -0.51
CA ARG A 21 -14.14 -7.61 0.17
C ARG A 21 -15.55 -7.71 -0.41
N ASP A 22 -15.68 -8.05 -1.69
CA ASP A 22 -16.94 -8.24 -2.42
C ASP A 22 -17.21 -9.73 -2.72
N GLU A 23 -17.19 -10.58 -1.69
CA GLU A 23 -17.28 -12.06 -1.74
C GLU A 23 -18.47 -12.65 -2.51
N LYS A 24 -19.34 -11.84 -3.11
CA LYS A 24 -20.53 -12.29 -3.84
C LYS A 24 -20.44 -12.27 -5.36
N ARG A 25 -19.35 -11.83 -6.02
CA ARG A 25 -19.41 -11.57 -7.48
C ARG A 25 -18.31 -12.09 -8.41
N SER A 26 -17.24 -12.73 -7.97
CA SER A 26 -16.13 -13.07 -8.88
C SER A 26 -15.96 -14.57 -9.17
N SER A 27 -16.85 -15.12 -9.99
CA SER A 27 -16.74 -16.49 -10.53
C SER A 27 -15.78 -16.63 -11.73
N GLY A 28 -14.97 -15.61 -12.04
CA GLY A 28 -14.23 -15.52 -13.30
C GLY A 28 -12.71 -15.75 -13.24
N ILE A 29 -12.08 -15.73 -12.07
CA ILE A 29 -10.64 -16.03 -11.97
C ILE A 29 -10.50 -17.54 -11.77
N SER A 30 -9.96 -18.24 -12.77
CA SER A 30 -9.82 -19.69 -12.73
C SER A 30 -9.09 -20.12 -11.45
N SER A 31 -9.72 -21.01 -10.69
CA SER A 31 -9.20 -21.55 -9.43
C SER A 31 -7.80 -22.16 -9.57
N PHE A 32 -7.46 -22.64 -10.77
CA PHE A 32 -6.15 -23.18 -11.12
C PHE A 32 -5.07 -22.08 -11.19
N PHE A 33 -5.36 -20.94 -11.79
CA PHE A 33 -4.41 -19.82 -11.80
C PHE A 33 -4.19 -19.27 -10.39
N LEU A 34 -5.26 -19.23 -9.58
CA LEU A 34 -5.18 -18.84 -8.17
C LEU A 34 -4.31 -19.79 -7.34
N SER A 35 -4.48 -21.11 -7.51
CA SER A 35 -3.69 -22.10 -6.78
C SER A 35 -2.22 -22.07 -7.18
N THR A 36 -1.91 -22.04 -8.48
CA THR A 36 -0.53 -21.98 -8.97
C THR A 36 0.17 -20.68 -8.58
N HIS A 37 -0.54 -19.54 -8.63
CA HIS A 37 0.01 -18.27 -8.17
C HIS A 37 0.29 -18.29 -6.67
N ARG A 38 -0.65 -18.84 -5.88
CA ARG A 38 -0.50 -18.96 -4.43
C ARG A 38 0.66 -19.88 -4.07
N GLU A 39 0.80 -21.03 -4.73
CA GLU A 39 1.92 -21.96 -4.53
C GLU A 39 3.27 -21.30 -4.86
N ASN A 40 3.39 -20.64 -6.02
CA ASN A 40 4.61 -19.93 -6.41
C ASN A 40 4.96 -18.79 -5.43
N SER A 41 3.96 -18.07 -4.92
CA SER A 41 4.17 -17.01 -3.92
C SER A 41 4.59 -17.60 -2.57
N THR A 42 4.04 -18.75 -2.20
CA THR A 42 4.36 -19.45 -0.94
C THR A 42 5.79 -20.00 -0.97
N GLU A 43 6.23 -20.55 -2.10
CA GLU A 43 7.61 -21.02 -2.28
C GLU A 43 8.62 -19.87 -2.27
N ARG A 44 8.28 -18.72 -2.87
CA ARG A 44 9.12 -17.51 -2.81
C ARG A 44 9.22 -16.99 -1.38
N LEU A 45 8.09 -16.89 -0.69
CA LEU A 45 8.06 -16.45 0.70
C LEU A 45 8.82 -17.39 1.63
N SER A 46 8.77 -18.71 1.43
CA SER A 46 9.51 -19.64 2.29
C SER A 46 11.02 -19.46 2.18
N ARG A 47 11.55 -19.12 0.99
CA ARG A 47 12.96 -18.78 0.79
C ARG A 47 13.35 -17.43 1.37
N ILE A 48 12.45 -16.46 1.37
CA ILE A 48 12.69 -15.14 1.96
C ILE A 48 12.64 -15.22 3.49
N LYS A 49 11.63 -15.91 4.02
CA LYS A 49 11.38 -16.13 5.46
C LYS A 49 12.36 -17.12 6.11
N SER A 50 13.11 -17.91 5.34
CA SER A 50 14.16 -18.75 5.91
C SER A 50 15.32 -17.94 6.48
N ASN A 51 15.43 -16.66 6.11
CA ASN A 51 16.31 -15.68 6.75
C ASN A 51 15.53 -14.88 7.81
N GLU A 52 16.25 -14.22 8.71
CA GLU A 52 15.62 -13.30 9.66
C GLU A 52 14.89 -12.17 8.91
N LEU A 53 13.60 -12.03 9.19
CA LEU A 53 12.75 -10.99 8.61
C LEU A 53 13.18 -9.63 9.15
N ASN A 54 14.04 -8.97 8.38
CA ASN A 54 14.42 -7.60 8.64
C ASN A 54 14.06 -6.68 7.48
N PHE A 55 13.79 -5.41 7.81
CA PHE A 55 13.36 -4.39 6.85
C PHE A 55 14.27 -4.29 5.62
N ASN A 56 15.59 -4.23 5.83
CA ASN A 56 16.56 -4.04 4.73
C ASN A 56 16.56 -5.22 3.75
N LEU A 57 16.49 -6.44 4.28
CA LEU A 57 16.42 -7.65 3.46
C LEU A 57 15.13 -7.67 2.63
N LEU A 58 13.99 -7.42 3.27
CA LEU A 58 12.70 -7.36 2.58
C LEU A 58 12.68 -6.28 1.51
N LEU A 59 13.16 -5.08 1.83
CA LEU A 59 13.25 -3.99 0.86
C LEU A 59 14.18 -4.33 -0.31
N SER A 60 15.30 -5.03 -0.06
CA SER A 60 16.21 -5.46 -1.13
C SER A 60 15.55 -6.45 -2.10
N HIS A 61 14.74 -7.38 -1.57
CA HIS A 61 13.97 -8.31 -2.41
C HIS A 61 12.89 -7.59 -3.20
N ILE A 62 12.17 -6.65 -2.56
CA ILE A 62 11.16 -5.82 -3.22
C ILE A 62 11.77 -5.05 -4.40
N ILE A 63 12.93 -4.41 -4.20
CA ILE A 63 13.59 -3.62 -5.23
C ILE A 63 14.13 -4.51 -6.37
N ALA A 64 14.69 -5.68 -6.03
CA ALA A 64 15.34 -6.56 -7.00
C ALA A 64 14.36 -7.33 -7.89
N ASN A 65 13.17 -7.67 -7.38
CA ASN A 65 12.21 -8.48 -8.11
C ASN A 65 10.77 -8.10 -7.78
N GLU A 66 10.05 -7.61 -8.78
CA GLU A 66 8.65 -7.20 -8.64
C GLU A 66 7.75 -8.32 -8.08
N LYS A 67 7.95 -9.58 -8.50
CA LYS A 67 7.13 -10.72 -8.05
C LYS A 67 7.40 -11.07 -6.58
N ASP A 68 8.66 -11.00 -6.16
CA ASP A 68 9.01 -11.15 -4.74
C ASP A 68 8.45 -9.97 -3.94
N GLY A 69 8.50 -8.76 -4.50
CA GLY A 69 7.89 -7.58 -3.92
C GLY A 69 6.40 -7.75 -3.66
N PHE A 70 5.64 -8.24 -4.65
CA PHE A 70 4.22 -8.57 -4.45
C PHE A 70 4.02 -9.62 -3.36
N ALA A 71 4.77 -10.72 -3.39
CA ALA A 71 4.64 -11.77 -2.39
C ALA A 71 4.90 -11.24 -0.97
N ILE A 72 5.95 -10.43 -0.80
CA ILE A 72 6.34 -9.78 0.47
C ILE A 72 5.26 -8.80 0.93
N LEU A 73 4.81 -7.89 0.06
CA LEU A 73 3.87 -6.84 0.44
C LEU A 73 2.48 -7.39 0.81
N HIS A 74 2.11 -8.56 0.28
CA HIS A 74 0.87 -9.25 0.59
C HIS A 74 0.94 -10.18 1.81
N ASP A 75 2.13 -10.60 2.23
CA ASP A 75 2.30 -11.46 3.39
C ASP A 75 2.22 -10.65 4.69
N LYS A 76 1.36 -11.08 5.61
CA LYS A 76 1.09 -10.34 6.85
C LYS A 76 2.33 -10.21 7.75
N GLU A 77 3.16 -11.25 7.81
CA GLU A 77 4.35 -11.27 8.67
C GLU A 77 5.44 -10.36 8.09
N CYS A 78 5.63 -10.42 6.77
CA CYS A 78 6.53 -9.52 6.06
C CYS A 78 6.05 -8.07 6.13
N MET A 79 4.75 -7.81 5.96
CA MET A 79 4.14 -6.48 6.12
C MET A 79 4.39 -5.92 7.51
N ASN A 80 4.13 -6.70 8.57
CA ASN A 80 4.39 -6.28 9.94
C ASN A 80 5.87 -5.95 10.13
N SER A 81 6.76 -6.80 9.62
CA SER A 81 8.20 -6.57 9.68
C SER A 81 8.61 -5.28 8.94
N LEU A 82 8.03 -5.00 7.78
CA LEU A 82 8.27 -3.76 7.04
C LEU A 82 7.80 -2.54 7.84
N ILE A 83 6.59 -2.58 8.40
CA ILE A 83 5.99 -1.46 9.12
C ILE A 83 6.73 -1.20 10.44
N GLU A 84 6.89 -2.23 11.27
CA GLU A 84 7.40 -2.09 12.64
C GLU A 84 8.91 -1.83 12.67
N GLN A 85 9.65 -2.33 11.68
CA GLN A 85 11.09 -2.17 11.61
C GLN A 85 11.54 -1.10 10.61
N THR A 86 10.63 -0.29 10.06
CA THR A 86 11.00 0.83 9.18
C THR A 86 11.99 1.74 9.93
N PRO A 87 13.22 1.92 9.41
CA PRO A 87 14.20 2.79 10.02
C PRO A 87 13.73 4.25 10.02
N LYS A 88 13.90 4.97 11.14
CA LYS A 88 13.53 6.39 11.25
C LYS A 88 14.25 7.29 10.24
N ASN A 89 15.43 6.87 9.77
CA ASN A 89 16.23 7.57 8.78
C ASN A 89 15.85 7.22 7.33
N LEU A 90 14.92 6.30 7.11
CA LEU A 90 14.37 5.98 5.80
C LEU A 90 12.84 6.04 5.77
N PRO A 91 12.23 7.18 6.16
CA PRO A 91 10.77 7.32 6.16
C PRO A 91 10.20 7.29 4.73
N HIS A 92 10.99 7.73 3.75
CA HIS A 92 10.58 7.92 2.36
C HIS A 92 10.78 6.70 1.45
N TRP A 93 10.88 5.50 2.00
CA TRP A 93 11.18 4.31 1.21
C TRP A 93 10.11 4.02 0.13
N ILE A 94 8.85 4.38 0.38
CA ILE A 94 7.76 4.24 -0.60
C ILE A 94 7.98 5.16 -1.81
N LEU A 95 8.50 6.37 -1.61
CA LEU A 95 8.88 7.24 -2.72
C LEU A 95 10.04 6.63 -3.53
N GLY A 96 11.04 6.05 -2.85
CA GLY A 96 12.12 5.33 -3.52
C GLY A 96 11.62 4.14 -4.36
N LEU A 97 10.56 3.46 -3.90
CA LEU A 97 9.92 2.40 -4.69
C LEU A 97 9.15 2.92 -5.89
N ALA A 98 8.66 4.17 -5.87
CA ALA A 98 7.99 4.75 -7.03
C ALA A 98 8.93 4.87 -8.24
N GLU A 99 10.23 5.07 -8.00
CA GLU A 99 11.26 5.12 -9.03
C GLU A 99 11.67 3.73 -9.52
N CYS A 100 11.86 2.77 -8.60
CA CYS A 100 12.43 1.47 -8.92
C CYS A 100 11.38 0.41 -9.31
N GLN A 101 10.19 0.46 -8.72
CA GLN A 101 9.11 -0.53 -8.84
C GLN A 101 7.73 0.15 -8.82
N PRO A 102 7.41 1.04 -9.78
CA PRO A 102 6.20 1.87 -9.75
C PRO A 102 4.90 1.07 -9.67
N ASN A 103 4.87 -0.13 -10.23
CA ASN A 103 3.69 -1.01 -10.21
C ASN A 103 3.31 -1.47 -8.79
N LEU A 104 4.30 -1.61 -7.89
CA LEU A 104 4.06 -1.96 -6.49
C LEU A 104 3.45 -0.80 -5.70
N VAL A 105 3.76 0.45 -6.07
CA VAL A 105 3.27 1.63 -5.36
C VAL A 105 1.75 1.78 -5.48
N TYR A 106 1.15 1.37 -6.60
CA TYR A 106 -0.32 1.32 -6.69
C TYR A 106 -0.93 0.45 -5.57
N PHE A 107 -0.27 -0.65 -5.21
CA PHE A 107 -0.77 -1.56 -4.18
C PHE A 107 -0.60 -0.92 -2.80
N LEU A 108 0.56 -0.31 -2.56
CA LEU A 108 0.84 0.43 -1.32
C LEU A 108 -0.17 1.57 -1.08
N LEU A 109 -0.54 2.31 -2.14
CA LEU A 109 -1.54 3.38 -2.06
C LEU A 109 -2.96 2.85 -1.78
N TRP A 110 -3.27 1.63 -2.19
CA TRP A 110 -4.58 1.00 -1.99
C TRP A 110 -4.77 0.45 -0.58
N VAL A 111 -3.71 -0.06 0.02
CA VAL A 111 -3.75 -0.71 1.34
C VAL A 111 -3.52 0.33 2.45
N PRO A 112 -4.50 0.58 3.34
CA PRO A 112 -4.39 1.63 4.35
C PRO A 112 -3.15 1.52 5.24
N ALA A 113 -2.73 0.31 5.60
CA ALA A 113 -1.56 0.07 6.44
C ALA A 113 -0.27 0.63 5.84
N TYR A 114 -0.10 0.55 4.51
CA TYR A 114 1.07 1.12 3.82
C TYR A 114 0.86 2.58 3.46
N LYS A 115 -0.33 2.94 2.95
CA LYS A 115 -0.67 4.32 2.59
C LYS A 115 -0.49 5.25 3.79
N ASN A 116 -0.85 4.82 4.99
CA ASN A 116 -0.73 5.62 6.21
C ASN A 116 0.72 5.74 6.73
N LEU A 117 1.69 5.07 6.11
CA LEU A 117 3.11 5.33 6.36
C LEU A 117 3.61 6.60 5.65
N LEU A 118 2.91 7.02 4.59
CA LEU A 118 3.22 8.27 3.90
C LEU A 118 2.79 9.47 4.76
N THR A 119 3.63 10.49 4.76
CA THR A 119 3.21 11.86 5.11
C THR A 119 2.29 12.44 4.02
N LEU A 120 1.54 13.49 4.35
CA LEU A 120 0.71 14.16 3.34
C LEU A 120 1.54 14.76 2.21
N GLU A 121 2.74 15.24 2.50
CA GLU A 121 3.64 15.79 1.48
C GLU A 121 4.10 14.72 0.50
N GLU A 122 4.49 13.54 0.98
CA GLU A 122 4.85 12.41 0.11
C GLU A 122 3.66 11.92 -0.70
N PHE A 123 2.46 11.87 -0.09
CA PHE A 123 1.25 11.51 -0.81
C PHE A 123 0.95 12.51 -1.94
N ARG A 124 1.08 13.81 -1.67
CA ARG A 124 0.94 14.87 -2.68
C ARG A 124 2.01 14.79 -3.76
N HIS A 125 3.24 14.44 -3.36
CA HIS A 125 4.34 14.23 -4.30
C HIS A 125 4.01 13.08 -5.25
N LEU A 126 3.55 11.93 -4.74
CA LEU A 126 3.06 10.81 -5.55
C LEU A 126 1.89 11.25 -6.46
N GLN A 127 0.95 12.03 -5.94
CA GLN A 127 -0.18 12.55 -6.71
C GLN A 127 0.26 13.46 -7.88
N SER A 128 1.42 14.10 -7.80
CA SER A 128 1.93 14.97 -8.87
C SER A 128 2.41 14.20 -10.12
N TYR A 129 2.77 12.93 -9.97
CA TYR A 129 3.08 12.07 -11.11
C TYR A 129 1.80 11.74 -11.87
N GLU A 130 1.82 11.87 -13.21
CA GLU A 130 0.61 11.71 -14.03
C GLU A 130 -0.09 10.36 -13.83
N SER A 131 0.69 9.27 -13.73
CA SER A 131 0.18 7.91 -13.58
C SER A 131 -0.46 7.67 -12.21
N PHE A 132 0.23 8.02 -11.13
CA PHE A 132 -0.27 7.89 -9.76
C PHE A 132 -1.41 8.88 -9.47
N GLY A 133 -1.30 10.12 -9.94
CA GLY A 133 -2.35 11.14 -9.80
C GLY A 133 -3.66 10.70 -10.45
N LYS A 134 -3.62 10.20 -11.69
CA LYS A 134 -4.81 9.62 -12.34
C LYS A 134 -5.36 8.43 -11.55
N PHE A 135 -4.51 7.59 -10.96
CA PHE A 135 -4.94 6.43 -10.16
C PHE A 135 -5.62 6.83 -8.86
N ILE A 136 -5.02 7.75 -8.11
CA ILE A 136 -5.55 8.28 -6.85
C ILE A 136 -6.94 8.89 -7.09
N ILE A 137 -7.07 9.74 -8.11
CA ILE A 137 -8.33 10.42 -8.43
C ILE A 137 -9.39 9.42 -8.92
N SER A 138 -9.04 8.54 -9.86
CA SER A 138 -10.01 7.62 -10.48
C SER A 138 -10.56 6.59 -9.50
N ASN A 139 -9.82 6.29 -8.42
CA ASN A 139 -10.22 5.31 -7.42
C ASN A 139 -10.61 5.93 -6.07
N GLY A 140 -10.68 7.26 -5.96
CA GLY A 140 -11.07 7.94 -4.73
C GLY A 140 -10.17 7.66 -3.54
N ILE A 141 -8.86 7.50 -3.76
CA ILE A 141 -7.89 7.22 -2.68
C ILE A 141 -7.72 8.49 -1.84
N LEU A 142 -8.15 8.41 -0.59
CA LEU A 142 -8.03 9.50 0.37
C LEU A 142 -6.59 9.62 0.89
N PRO A 143 -6.13 10.83 1.29
CA PRO A 143 -4.82 11.02 1.90
C PRO A 143 -4.61 10.17 3.18
N PRO A 144 -3.37 10.05 3.67
CA PRO A 144 -3.03 9.37 4.91
C PRO A 144 -3.84 9.91 6.11
N GLU A 145 -4.28 9.02 7.00
CA GLU A 145 -5.17 9.37 8.13
C GLU A 145 -4.47 10.14 9.26
N SER A 146 -3.14 10.05 9.37
CA SER A 146 -2.34 10.67 10.43
C SER A 146 -2.47 12.20 10.50
N GLU A 147 -2.95 12.86 9.44
CA GLU A 147 -3.17 14.31 9.40
C GLU A 147 -4.65 14.73 9.34
N LEU A 148 -5.60 13.78 9.21
CA LEU A 148 -7.04 14.11 9.31
C LEU A 148 -7.44 14.45 10.75
N THR A 149 -6.69 13.95 11.74
CA THR A 149 -6.92 14.22 13.17
C THR A 149 -6.42 15.59 13.63
N ASP A 150 -5.55 16.27 12.89
CA ASP A 150 -5.07 17.61 13.25
C ASP A 150 -5.99 18.72 12.72
N ARG A 151 -6.72 18.47 11.62
CA ARG A 151 -7.71 19.43 11.10
C ARG A 151 -9.04 19.44 11.85
N CYS A 152 -9.42 18.33 12.49
CA CYS A 152 -10.64 18.29 13.31
C CYS A 152 -10.46 18.79 14.76
N LYS A 153 -9.24 19.17 15.17
CA LYS A 153 -8.99 19.72 16.51
C LYS A 153 -8.94 21.24 16.59
N MET A 154 -8.85 21.95 15.46
CA MET A 154 -8.81 23.42 15.46
C MET A 154 -10.18 24.11 15.38
N ASP A 155 -11.27 23.38 15.15
CA ASP A 155 -12.62 23.99 14.99
C ASP A 155 -13.52 23.85 16.23
N ILE A 156 -12.99 23.46 17.40
CA ILE A 156 -13.81 23.25 18.61
C ILE A 156 -13.45 24.17 19.80
N GLU A 157 -12.33 24.90 19.77
CA GLU A 157 -11.89 25.67 20.96
C GLU A 157 -12.19 27.18 20.96
N ASP A 158 -12.76 27.79 19.92
CA ASP A 158 -13.04 29.24 19.92
C ASP A 158 -14.48 29.66 20.26
N ASP A 159 -15.44 28.73 20.38
CA ASP A 159 -16.85 29.08 20.68
C ASP A 159 -17.24 28.98 22.17
N PHE A 160 -16.32 28.59 23.07
CA PHE A 160 -16.61 28.49 24.51
C PHE A 160 -16.20 29.72 25.34
N LEU A 161 -15.89 30.85 24.69
CA LEU A 161 -15.45 32.08 25.35
C LEU A 161 -16.49 33.20 25.41
N PHE A 162 -17.80 32.94 25.29
CA PHE A 162 -18.82 33.98 25.57
C PHE A 162 -20.14 33.41 26.11
N SER A 163 -20.13 32.77 27.28
CA SER A 163 -21.33 32.77 28.13
C SER A 163 -20.99 32.42 29.57
N ASN A 164 -20.61 33.43 30.36
CA ASN A 164 -20.90 33.51 31.80
C ASN A 164 -20.43 34.85 32.36
N LYS A 165 -21.19 35.89 32.05
CA LYS A 165 -21.34 37.08 32.89
C LYS A 165 -22.75 37.65 32.68
N VAL A 166 -23.70 37.19 33.49
CA VAL A 166 -24.78 38.02 34.06
C VAL A 166 -25.05 37.48 35.46
#